data_AF-A0A2V5TGU5-F1
#
_entry.id   AF-A0A2V5TGU5-F1
#
_cell.length_a   1.000
_cell.length_b   1.000
_cell.length_c   1.000
_cell.angle_alpha   90.00
_cell.angle_beta   90.00
_cell.angle_gamma   90.00
#
_symmetry.space_group_name_H-M   'P 1'
#
loop_
_entity.id
_entity.type
_entity.pdbx_description
1 polymer ?
#
loop_
_entity_poly.entity_id
_entity_poly.type
_entity_poly.pdbx_seq_one_letter_code
_entity_poly.pdbx_strand_id
1 'polypeptide(L)'
;VAQPGKKAQLAKKEQTVPEERPVPKTAEAARPAQPPDPTQLEKSLAVLSKLKELEFHSRGNIEKLAELSLTIEEELKQRTFAEAIGAVYSAQDAFQSKILKLIEDYEAECDRLKPAG
;
A
#
# COMPACT_ATOMS: atom_id res chain seq x y z
N VAL A 1 10.71 45.17 46.43
CA VAL A 1 11.15 46.11 45.37
C VAL A 1 10.48 45.64 44.07
N ALA A 2 9.34 46.11 43.58
CA ALA A 2 8.66 47.41 43.64
C ALA A 2 9.54 48.56 43.17
N GLN A 3 9.51 48.81 41.85
CA GLN A 3 9.67 50.14 41.25
C GLN A 3 9.12 50.14 39.81
N PRO A 4 8.77 51.32 39.26
CA PRO A 4 7.38 51.65 38.99
C PRO A 4 7.16 52.13 37.54
N GLY A 5 5.90 52.27 37.17
CA GLY A 5 5.50 52.80 35.87
C GLY A 5 5.59 54.32 35.71
N LYS A 6 4.77 54.78 34.75
CA LYS A 6 4.46 56.15 34.29
C LYS A 6 5.31 56.56 33.09
N LYS A 7 4.75 57.17 32.04
CA LYS A 7 3.39 57.63 31.70
C LYS A 7 3.47 57.97 30.20
N ALA A 8 2.56 57.45 29.40
CA ALA A 8 1.38 58.17 28.91
C ALA A 8 1.74 59.13 27.77
N GLN A 9 1.23 58.82 26.56
CA GLN A 9 0.08 59.51 25.95
C GLN A 9 0.59 60.72 25.17
N LEU A 10 0.14 61.06 23.98
CA LEU A 10 -1.18 61.06 23.32
C LEU A 10 -0.79 61.52 21.89
N ALA A 11 -1.51 61.41 20.79
CA ALA A 11 -2.90 61.23 20.45
C ALA A 11 -2.87 61.09 18.90
N LYS A 12 -3.65 60.19 18.30
CA LYS A 12 -4.95 60.52 17.70
C LYS A 12 -4.76 61.16 16.32
N LYS A 13 -5.18 60.50 15.25
CA LYS A 13 -6.59 60.40 14.84
C LYS A 13 -6.73 59.14 13.97
N GLU A 14 -7.53 58.14 14.36
CA GLU A 14 -8.96 58.00 13.98
C GLU A 14 -9.11 58.03 12.46
N GLN A 15 -9.73 57.08 11.77
CA GLN A 15 -10.96 56.32 12.04
C GLN A 15 -11.21 55.49 10.74
N THR A 16 -11.89 54.35 10.64
CA THR A 16 -13.05 53.79 11.34
C THR A 16 -13.14 52.29 11.03
N VAL A 17 -13.89 51.59 11.87
CA VAL A 17 -13.98 50.15 12.15
C VAL A 17 -15.04 49.45 11.25
N PRO A 18 -15.64 48.30 11.62
CA PRO A 18 -15.46 46.92 11.10
C PRO A 18 -16.64 46.41 10.26
N GLU A 19 -16.49 45.26 9.59
CA GLU A 19 -17.63 44.36 9.37
C GLU A 19 -17.19 42.89 9.31
N GLU A 20 -18.18 42.02 9.42
CA GLU A 20 -18.22 40.73 10.09
C GLU A 20 -17.54 39.54 9.39
N ARG A 21 -17.25 38.54 10.23
CA ARG A 21 -17.03 37.10 9.92
C ARG A 21 -18.11 36.56 8.95
N PRO A 22 -17.88 35.51 8.13
CA PRO A 22 -17.40 34.23 8.65
C PRO A 22 -16.44 33.41 7.76
N VAL A 23 -15.80 32.46 8.44
CA VAL A 23 -15.16 31.28 7.89
C VAL A 23 -15.97 30.64 6.75
N PRO A 24 -15.34 30.23 5.64
CA PRO A 24 -15.79 29.07 4.91
C PRO A 24 -15.05 27.87 5.49
N LYS A 25 -15.68 27.19 6.45
CA LYS A 25 -15.61 25.73 6.46
C LYS A 25 -16.38 25.27 5.22
N THR A 26 -15.74 25.35 4.06
CA THR A 26 -16.23 24.61 2.90
C THR A 26 -15.79 23.19 3.15
N ALA A 27 -16.75 22.35 3.52
CA ALA A 27 -16.66 20.92 3.36
C ALA A 27 -16.02 20.65 2.00
N GLU A 28 -14.82 20.09 1.98
CA GLU A 28 -14.31 19.39 0.80
C GLU A 28 -15.06 18.06 0.74
N ALA A 29 -16.36 18.16 0.49
CA ALA A 29 -17.15 17.12 -0.10
C ALA A 29 -16.46 16.78 -1.43
N ALA A 30 -16.07 15.52 -1.55
CA ALA A 30 -15.72 14.85 -2.80
C ALA A 30 -14.94 15.73 -3.81
N ARG A 31 -13.62 15.81 -3.67
CA ARG A 31 -12.80 16.12 -4.85
C ARG A 31 -13.21 15.14 -5.96
N PRO A 32 -13.57 15.61 -7.17
CA PRO A 32 -13.70 14.71 -8.30
C PRO A 32 -12.39 13.95 -8.43
N ALA A 33 -12.47 12.63 -8.61
CA ALA A 33 -11.32 11.77 -8.80
C ALA A 33 -10.38 12.44 -9.80
N GLN A 34 -9.21 12.86 -9.31
CA GLN A 34 -8.19 13.47 -10.14
C GLN A 34 -7.91 12.51 -11.29
N PRO A 35 -7.84 12.97 -12.57
CA PRO A 35 -7.60 12.08 -13.68
C PRO A 35 -6.35 11.24 -13.40
N PRO A 36 -6.38 9.93 -13.66
CA PRO A 36 -5.30 9.04 -13.30
C PRO A 36 -4.00 9.55 -13.93
N ASP A 37 -2.98 9.75 -13.08
CA ASP A 37 -1.66 10.15 -13.53
C ASP A 37 -1.11 9.00 -14.39
N PRO A 38 -0.82 9.21 -15.69
CA PRO A 38 -0.30 8.15 -16.55
C PRO A 38 0.98 7.53 -15.98
N THR A 39 1.80 8.29 -15.24
CA THR A 39 3.00 7.76 -14.58
C THR A 39 2.68 6.85 -13.39
N GLN A 40 1.49 6.99 -12.79
CA GLN A 40 1.01 6.10 -11.74
C GLN A 40 0.61 4.74 -12.34
N LEU A 41 -0.10 4.73 -13.48
CA LEU A 41 -0.46 3.49 -14.17
C LEU A 41 0.80 2.72 -14.60
N GLU A 42 1.80 3.38 -15.18
CA GLU A 42 3.06 2.75 -15.58
C GLU A 42 3.78 2.09 -14.39
N LYS A 43 3.85 2.79 -13.24
CA LYS A 43 4.44 2.24 -12.01
C LYS A 43 3.65 1.03 -11.50
N SER A 44 2.31 1.11 -11.51
CA SER A 44 1.47 -0.02 -11.11
C SER A 44 1.69 -1.23 -12.01
N LEU A 45 1.75 -1.05 -13.33
CA LEU A 45 2.05 -2.14 -14.26
C LEU A 45 3.42 -2.79 -14.02
N ALA A 46 4.43 -2.00 -13.63
CA ALA A 46 5.73 -2.53 -13.25
C ALA A 46 5.66 -3.42 -11.99
N VAL A 47 4.89 -3.00 -10.98
CA VAL A 47 4.62 -3.83 -9.78
C VAL A 47 3.89 -5.11 -10.15
N LEU A 48 2.84 -5.02 -10.98
CA LEU A 48 2.07 -6.17 -11.45
C LEU A 48 2.98 -7.18 -12.17
N SER A 49 3.90 -6.70 -13.02
CA SER A 49 4.88 -7.55 -13.69
C SER A 49 5.75 -8.33 -12.69
N LYS A 50 6.20 -7.68 -11.61
CA LYS A 50 6.96 -8.34 -10.54
C LYS A 50 6.13 -9.34 -9.75
N LEU A 51 4.86 -9.05 -9.48
CA LEU A 51 3.97 -10.01 -8.82
C LEU A 51 3.79 -11.27 -9.68
N LYS A 52 3.61 -11.12 -10.99
CA LYS A 52 3.53 -12.25 -11.94
C LYS A 52 4.82 -13.06 -12.03
N GLU A 53 5.98 -12.41 -11.99
CA GLU A 53 7.27 -13.10 -11.92
C GLU A 53 7.39 -13.94 -10.63
N LEU A 54 6.97 -13.40 -9.48
CA LEU A 54 6.96 -14.14 -8.21
C LEU A 54 6.00 -15.33 -8.23
N GLU A 55 4.82 -15.19 -8.82
CA GLU A 55 3.87 -16.29 -9.01
C GLU A 55 4.47 -17.41 -9.87
N PHE A 56 5.09 -17.06 -11.00
CA PHE A 56 5.72 -18.04 -11.88
C PHE A 56 6.80 -18.85 -11.17
N HIS A 57 7.67 -18.17 -10.42
CA HIS A 57 8.70 -18.85 -9.62
C HIS A 57 8.10 -19.70 -8.50
N SER A 58 7.04 -19.23 -7.86
CA SER A 58 6.34 -19.97 -6.83
C SER A 58 5.76 -21.29 -7.35
N ARG A 59 5.15 -21.29 -8.54
CA ARG A 59 4.67 -22.53 -9.17
C ARG A 59 5.81 -23.52 -9.41
N GLY A 60 6.93 -23.06 -9.94
CA GLY A 60 8.12 -23.90 -10.11
C GLY A 60 8.72 -24.41 -8.79
N ASN A 61 8.57 -23.64 -7.70
CA ASN A 61 9.00 -24.09 -6.37
C ASN A 61 8.11 -25.20 -5.83
N ILE A 62 6.80 -25.16 -6.05
CA ILE A 62 5.88 -26.24 -5.65
C ILE A 62 6.29 -27.56 -6.30
N GLU A 63 6.56 -27.55 -7.61
CA GLU A 63 6.99 -28.73 -8.35
C GLU A 63 8.30 -29.30 -7.78
N LYS A 64 9.29 -28.45 -7.53
CA LYS A 64 10.58 -28.85 -6.93
C LYS A 64 10.43 -29.37 -5.50
N LEU A 65 9.59 -28.73 -4.70
CA LEU A 65 9.34 -29.17 -3.32
C LEU A 65 8.61 -30.51 -3.28
N ALA A 66 7.71 -30.78 -4.22
CA ALA A 66 7.07 -32.09 -4.36
C ALA A 66 8.11 -33.18 -4.68
N GLU A 67 9.01 -32.93 -5.63
CA GLU A 67 10.11 -33.84 -5.99
C GLU A 67 11.01 -34.12 -4.77
N LEU A 68 11.48 -33.06 -4.10
CA LEU A 68 12.33 -33.19 -2.91
C LEU A 68 11.63 -33.91 -1.76
N SER A 69 10.32 -33.71 -1.58
CA SER A 69 9.55 -34.40 -0.54
C SER A 69 9.57 -35.91 -0.76
N LEU A 70 9.36 -36.37 -2.00
CA LEU A 70 9.41 -37.79 -2.34
C LEU A 70 10.81 -38.37 -2.07
N THR A 71 11.87 -37.71 -2.54
CA THR A 71 13.25 -38.18 -2.32
C THR A 71 13.60 -38.24 -0.83
N ILE A 72 13.25 -37.23 -0.05
CA ILE A 72 13.54 -37.17 1.39
C ILE A 72 12.83 -38.29 2.16
N GLU A 73 11.56 -38.54 1.85
CA GLU A 73 10.77 -39.61 2.48
C GLU A 73 11.33 -41.00 2.15
N GLU A 74 11.76 -41.23 0.91
CA GLU A 74 12.29 -42.50 0.44
C GLU A 74 13.71 -42.79 0.96
N GLU A 75 14.61 -41.81 0.92
CA GLU A 75 16.03 -42.00 1.24
C GLU A 75 16.32 -41.97 2.73
N LEU A 76 15.84 -40.93 3.44
CA LEU A 76 16.27 -40.68 4.81
C LEU A 76 15.46 -41.48 5.83
N LYS A 77 14.20 -41.83 5.52
CA LYS A 77 13.25 -42.49 6.43
C LYS A 77 13.18 -41.85 7.82
N GLN A 78 13.52 -40.56 7.91
CA GLN A 78 13.53 -39.78 9.14
C GLN A 78 12.35 -38.83 9.14
N ARG A 79 11.43 -39.06 10.08
CA ARG A 79 10.19 -38.32 10.21
C ARG A 79 10.39 -36.80 10.34
N THR A 80 11.46 -36.36 11.02
CA THR A 80 11.77 -34.95 11.20
C THR A 80 11.95 -34.20 9.87
N PHE A 81 12.63 -34.80 8.89
CA PHE A 81 12.85 -34.16 7.59
C PHE A 81 11.60 -34.21 6.72
N ALA A 82 10.83 -35.30 6.76
CA ALA A 82 9.53 -35.41 6.10
C ALA A 82 8.53 -34.35 6.62
N GLU A 83 8.47 -34.15 7.92
CA GLU A 83 7.62 -33.10 8.53
C GLU A 83 8.09 -31.70 8.14
N ALA A 84 9.41 -31.46 8.16
CA ALA A 84 9.98 -30.17 7.78
C ALA A 84 9.71 -29.82 6.30
N ILE A 85 9.94 -30.75 5.37
CA ILE A 85 9.70 -30.50 3.94
C ILE A 85 8.21 -30.34 3.64
N GLY A 86 7.34 -31.13 4.30
CA GLY A 86 5.88 -30.98 4.18
C GLY A 86 5.39 -29.61 4.66
N ALA A 87 5.97 -29.07 5.74
CA ALA A 87 5.66 -27.71 6.20
C ALA A 87 6.10 -26.64 5.19
N VAL A 88 7.30 -26.78 4.59
CA VAL A 88 7.79 -25.87 3.56
C VAL A 88 6.92 -25.93 2.30
N TYR A 89 6.55 -27.13 1.85
CA TYR A 89 5.62 -27.34 0.74
C TYR A 89 4.28 -26.65 0.99
N SER A 90 3.68 -26.87 2.16
CA SER A 90 2.39 -26.28 2.54
C SER A 90 2.45 -24.75 2.58
N ALA A 91 3.56 -24.19 3.07
CA ALA A 91 3.76 -22.74 3.06
C ALA A 91 3.88 -22.18 1.64
N GLN A 92 4.55 -22.90 0.73
CA GLN A 92 4.68 -22.50 -0.67
C GLN A 92 3.34 -22.57 -1.41
N ASP A 93 2.54 -23.60 -1.19
CA ASP A 93 1.19 -23.74 -1.75
C ASP A 93 0.25 -22.62 -1.27
N ALA A 94 0.31 -22.31 0.03
CA ALA A 94 -0.43 -21.18 0.60
C ALA A 94 0.03 -19.83 0.03
N PHE A 95 1.33 -19.64 -0.20
CA PHE A 95 1.87 -18.46 -0.88
C PHE A 95 1.34 -18.36 -2.31
N GLN A 96 1.36 -19.46 -3.07
CA GLN A 96 0.86 -19.51 -4.45
C GLN A 96 -0.61 -19.09 -4.55
N SER A 97 -1.45 -19.60 -3.66
CA SER A 97 -2.87 -19.23 -3.61
C SER A 97 -3.06 -17.73 -3.33
N LYS A 98 -2.26 -17.16 -2.41
CA LYS A 98 -2.35 -15.74 -2.04
C LYS A 98 -1.82 -14.80 -3.11
N ILE A 99 -0.70 -15.15 -3.77
CA ILE A 99 -0.12 -14.31 -4.82
C ILE A 99 -1.03 -14.26 -6.04
N LEU A 100 -1.71 -15.36 -6.40
CA LEU A 100 -2.72 -15.37 -7.46
C LEU A 100 -3.86 -14.40 -7.18
N LYS A 101 -4.44 -14.46 -5.96
CA LYS A 101 -5.51 -13.54 -5.55
C LYS A 101 -5.05 -12.08 -5.59
N LEU A 102 -3.84 -11.82 -5.09
CA LEU A 102 -3.25 -10.48 -5.10
C LEU A 102 -3.06 -9.94 -6.53
N ILE A 103 -2.58 -10.79 -7.45
CA ILE A 103 -2.44 -10.41 -8.87
C ILE A 103 -3.80 -10.03 -9.45
N GLU A 104 -4.82 -10.86 -9.24
CA GLU A 104 -6.19 -10.59 -9.73
C GLU A 104 -6.73 -9.24 -9.21
N ASP A 105 -6.62 -8.99 -7.90
CA ASP A 105 -7.07 -7.72 -7.31
C ASP A 105 -6.27 -6.53 -7.83
N TYR A 106 -4.97 -6.71 -8.05
CA TYR A 106 -4.08 -5.66 -8.54
C TYR A 106 -4.31 -5.35 -10.03
N GLU A 107 -4.67 -6.36 -10.84
CA GLU A 107 -5.09 -6.18 -12.23
C GLU A 107 -6.36 -5.34 -12.32
N ALA A 108 -7.37 -5.65 -11.49
CA ALA A 108 -8.60 -4.86 -11.42
C ALA A 108 -8.33 -3.39 -11.04
N GLU A 109 -7.38 -3.15 -10.13
CA GLU A 109 -6.97 -1.79 -9.77
C GLU A 109 -6.23 -1.09 -10.93
N CYS A 110 -5.37 -1.80 -11.67
CA CYS A 110 -4.73 -1.25 -12.86
C CYS A 110 -5.75 -0.88 -13.95
N ASP A 111 -6.80 -1.70 -14.12
CA ASP A 111 -7.90 -1.41 -15.04
C ASP A 111 -8.70 -0.17 -14.63
N ARG A 112 -8.94 0.03 -13.32
CA ARG A 112 -9.58 1.24 -12.77
C ARG A 112 -8.78 2.51 -13.06
N LEU A 113 -7.44 2.40 -13.10
CA LEU A 113 -6.53 3.51 -13.37
C LEU A 113 -6.41 3.83 -14.86
N LYS A 114 -6.90 2.98 -15.77
CA LYS A 114 -6.86 3.27 -17.21
C LYS A 114 -7.80 4.44 -17.52
N PRO A 115 -7.35 5.44 -18.32
CA PRO A 115 -8.23 6.50 -18.78
C PRO A 115 -9.36 5.90 -19.62
N ALA A 116 -10.60 6.37 -19.40
CA ALA A 116 -11.72 6.05 -20.28
C ALA A 116 -11.42 6.65 -21.66
N GLY A 117 -11.22 5.79 -22.66
CA GLY A 117 -11.13 6.18 -24.07
C GLY A 117 -12.48 6.60 -24.63
#